data_AF-A0A817SDV7-F1
#
_entry.id   AF-A0A817SDV7-F1
#
_cell.length_a   1.000
_cell.length_b   1.000
_cell.length_c   1.000
_cell.angle_alpha   90.00
_cell.angle_beta   90.00
_cell.angle_gamma   90.00
#
_symmetry.space_group_name_H-M   'P 1'
#
loop_
_entity.id
_entity.type
_entity.pdbx_description
1 polymer ?
#
loop_
_entity_poly.entity_id
_entity_poly.type
_entity_poly.pdbx_seq_one_letter_code
_entity_poly.pdbx_strand_id
1 'polypeptide(L)'
;MSMLIKGFKYIIPCQSRFSKTSTDNIVKQKYMSISRTIQRYLDDHGVVAQELDDKEAFLALNHLLHELQSTLLPCKFKIRSRHERNIVKSIRQILSTRSDVIMRRTEKSKVLFLGNALEFSNKALEYMIKTEAYQELIHDDCPLHDILNAVTSLLIYLLKHRTINQCQHKRMNPKRDTLELAHLYFIPKPHKPDCSLRPIVAANHAPTTMMSQYLNDLLAPIYL
;
A
#
# COMPACT_ATOMS: atom_id res chain seq x y z
N MET A 1 -0.27 -26.72 23.99
CA MET A 1 0.63 -25.91 23.13
C MET A 1 0.50 -26.27 21.63
N SER A 2 -0.70 -26.38 21.06
CA SER A 2 -0.88 -26.75 19.63
C SER A 2 -1.30 -25.58 18.72
N MET A 3 -1.64 -24.41 19.27
CA MET A 3 -2.07 -23.23 18.51
C MET A 3 -0.95 -22.56 17.71
N LEU A 4 0.32 -22.71 18.12
CA LEU A 4 1.46 -22.04 17.48
C LEU A 4 1.99 -22.79 16.24
N ILE A 5 1.73 -24.09 16.11
CA ILE A 5 2.18 -24.91 14.96
C ILE A 5 1.34 -24.62 13.71
N LYS A 6 0.12 -24.09 13.90
CA LYS A 6 -0.74 -23.54 12.84
C LYS A 6 -0.85 -22.02 12.97
N GLY A 7 0.27 -21.34 13.27
CA GLY A 7 0.31 -19.88 13.30
C GLY A 7 -0.41 -19.30 12.08
N PHE A 8 -1.07 -18.14 12.26
CA PHE A 8 -1.85 -17.48 11.21
C PHE A 8 -1.03 -17.42 9.92
N LYS A 9 -1.19 -18.42 9.04
CA LYS A 9 -0.92 -18.24 7.62
C LYS A 9 -1.82 -17.07 7.30
N TYR A 10 -1.21 -15.93 6.98
CA TYR A 10 -1.87 -14.72 6.52
C TYR A 10 -2.68 -15.10 5.26
N ILE A 11 -3.82 -15.73 5.49
CA ILE A 11 -4.95 -15.71 4.58
C ILE A 11 -5.49 -14.33 4.89
N ILE A 12 -5.33 -13.41 3.93
CA ILE A 12 -6.12 -12.18 3.91
C ILE A 12 -7.53 -12.68 4.22
N PRO A 13 -8.16 -12.28 5.35
CA PRO A 13 -9.51 -12.75 5.65
C PRO A 13 -10.32 -12.54 4.38
N CYS A 14 -11.25 -13.42 4.03
CA CYS A 14 -12.11 -13.23 2.86
C CYS A 14 -13.01 -11.99 3.07
N GLN A 15 -12.39 -10.80 3.17
CA GLN A 15 -12.96 -9.52 3.58
C GLN A 15 -13.91 -9.03 2.51
N SER A 16 -13.67 -9.41 1.24
CA SER A 16 -14.56 -9.13 0.12
C SER A 16 -15.98 -9.60 0.37
N ARG A 17 -16.20 -10.78 0.98
CA ARG A 17 -17.55 -11.31 1.26
C ARG A 17 -18.13 -10.92 2.63
N PHE A 18 -17.37 -10.19 3.45
CA PHE A 18 -17.89 -9.52 4.65
C PHE A 18 -18.11 -8.02 4.42
N SER A 19 -17.83 -7.54 3.22
CA SER A 19 -18.20 -6.21 2.76
C SER A 19 -19.73 -6.10 2.75
N LYS A 20 -20.26 -4.92 3.11
CA LYS A 20 -21.68 -4.58 2.91
C LYS A 20 -22.00 -4.32 1.43
N THR A 21 -21.00 -4.39 0.56
CA THR A 21 -21.12 -4.09 -0.87
C THR A 21 -21.75 -5.29 -1.58
N SER A 22 -22.71 -5.04 -2.47
CA SER A 22 -23.34 -6.10 -3.26
C SER A 22 -22.33 -6.84 -4.13
N THR A 23 -22.61 -8.12 -4.41
CA THR A 23 -21.77 -8.97 -5.28
C THR A 23 -21.55 -8.32 -6.65
N ASP A 24 -22.59 -7.72 -7.22
CA ASP A 24 -22.51 -7.04 -8.53
C ASP A 24 -21.57 -5.85 -8.51
N ASN A 25 -21.58 -5.07 -7.42
CA ASN A 25 -20.65 -3.96 -7.25
C ASN A 25 -19.20 -4.44 -7.12
N ILE A 26 -18.98 -5.56 -6.42
CA ILE A 26 -17.65 -6.18 -6.31
C ILE A 26 -17.18 -6.70 -7.67
N VAL A 27 -18.05 -7.37 -8.43
CA VAL A 27 -17.74 -7.86 -9.78
C VAL A 27 -17.43 -6.70 -10.70
N LYS A 28 -18.28 -5.67 -10.73
CA LYS A 28 -18.08 -4.46 -11.53
C LYS A 28 -16.75 -3.78 -11.24
N GLN A 29 -16.40 -3.61 -9.96
CA GLN A 29 -15.12 -3.01 -9.58
C GLN A 29 -13.92 -3.84 -10.05
N LYS A 30 -13.97 -5.16 -9.87
CA LYS A 30 -12.91 -6.07 -10.31
C LYS A 30 -12.78 -6.09 -11.83
N TYR A 31 -13.90 -6.19 -12.54
CA TYR A 31 -13.94 -6.13 -14.00
C TYR A 31 -13.29 -4.84 -14.50
N MET A 32 -13.74 -3.68 -14.02
CA MET A 32 -13.18 -2.38 -14.42
C MET A 32 -11.67 -2.27 -14.13
N SER A 33 -11.20 -2.83 -13.00
CA SER A 33 -9.77 -2.83 -12.67
C SER A 33 -8.96 -3.67 -13.65
N ILE A 34 -9.42 -4.88 -13.96
CA ILE A 34 -8.73 -5.81 -14.87
C ILE A 34 -8.77 -5.25 -16.29
N SER A 35 -9.93 -4.82 -16.78
CA SER A 35 -10.08 -4.27 -18.13
C SER A 35 -9.21 -3.04 -18.36
N ARG A 36 -9.15 -2.10 -17.40
CA ARG A 36 -8.25 -0.94 -17.52
C ARG A 36 -6.76 -1.33 -17.54
N THR A 37 -6.40 -2.39 -16.83
CA THR A 37 -5.00 -2.85 -16.79
C THR A 37 -4.61 -3.48 -18.12
N ILE A 38 -5.49 -4.31 -18.67
CA ILE A 38 -5.31 -4.91 -20.00
C ILE A 38 -5.26 -3.81 -21.06
N GLN A 39 -6.22 -2.87 -21.05
CA GLN A 39 -6.25 -1.78 -22.03
C GLN A 39 -4.97 -0.94 -21.98
N ARG A 40 -4.52 -0.54 -20.80
CA ARG A 40 -3.28 0.21 -20.64
C ARG A 40 -2.08 -0.57 -21.21
N TYR A 41 -2.01 -1.87 -20.95
CA TYR A 41 -0.95 -2.72 -21.48
C TYR A 41 -0.98 -2.78 -23.01
N LEU A 42 -2.17 -2.94 -23.62
CA LEU A 42 -2.33 -2.96 -25.08
C LEU A 42 -1.94 -1.61 -25.71
N ASP A 43 -2.38 -0.51 -25.10
CA ASP A 43 -2.04 0.85 -25.51
C ASP A 43 -0.52 1.09 -25.45
N ASP A 44 0.13 0.64 -24.35
CA ASP A 44 1.57 0.78 -24.14
C ASP A 44 2.40 -0.02 -25.18
N HIS A 45 1.82 -1.04 -25.82
CA HIS A 45 2.48 -1.90 -26.80
C HIS A 45 1.95 -1.72 -28.24
N GLY A 46 1.12 -0.69 -28.48
CA GLY A 46 0.60 -0.36 -29.82
C GLY A 46 -0.29 -1.46 -30.43
N VAL A 47 -0.87 -2.33 -29.61
CA VAL A 47 -1.78 -3.38 -30.08
C VAL A 47 -3.16 -2.77 -30.29
N VAL A 48 -3.57 -2.64 -31.56
CA VAL A 48 -4.92 -2.19 -31.91
C VAL A 48 -5.87 -3.36 -31.70
N ALA A 49 -6.70 -3.23 -30.67
CA ALA A 49 -7.80 -4.14 -30.36
C ALA A 49 -8.66 -4.40 -31.62
N GLN A 50 -8.79 -5.66 -32.03
CA GLN A 50 -9.74 -6.06 -33.08
C GLN A 50 -11.11 -6.21 -32.42
N GLU A 51 -12.05 -5.33 -32.75
CA GLU A 51 -13.30 -5.07 -32.02
C GLU A 51 -14.21 -6.28 -31.73
N LEU A 52 -14.02 -7.43 -32.39
CA LEU A 52 -14.84 -8.64 -32.21
C LEU A 52 -14.26 -9.63 -31.20
N ASP A 53 -12.97 -9.98 -31.31
CA ASP A 53 -12.31 -10.98 -30.44
C ASP A 53 -12.13 -10.43 -29.00
N ASP A 54 -11.86 -9.13 -28.89
CA ASP A 54 -11.74 -8.45 -27.60
C ASP A 54 -13.08 -8.41 -26.85
N LYS A 55 -14.20 -8.18 -27.55
CA LYS A 55 -15.53 -8.14 -26.92
C LYS A 55 -15.90 -9.50 -26.33
N GLU A 56 -15.62 -10.60 -27.03
CA GLU A 56 -15.88 -11.95 -26.53
C GLU A 56 -15.00 -12.28 -25.31
N ALA A 57 -13.71 -11.94 -25.36
CA ALA A 57 -12.80 -12.14 -24.24
C ALA A 57 -13.23 -11.35 -22.98
N PHE A 58 -13.67 -10.11 -23.14
CA PHE A 58 -14.17 -9.29 -22.03
C PHE A 58 -15.52 -9.77 -21.49
N LEU A 59 -16.41 -10.27 -22.34
CA LEU A 59 -17.67 -10.91 -21.91
C LEU A 59 -17.39 -12.19 -21.11
N ALA A 60 -16.48 -13.04 -21.59
CA ALA A 60 -16.05 -14.26 -20.91
C ALA A 60 -15.43 -13.95 -19.54
N LEU A 61 -14.61 -12.91 -19.45
CA LEU A 61 -14.05 -12.43 -18.18
C LEU A 61 -15.16 -12.01 -17.20
N ASN A 62 -16.15 -11.26 -17.65
CA ASN A 62 -17.25 -10.82 -16.79
C ASN A 62 -18.08 -12.01 -16.29
N HIS A 63 -18.37 -12.98 -17.17
CA HIS A 63 -19.06 -14.22 -16.80
C HIS A 63 -18.27 -15.02 -15.76
N LEU A 64 -16.97 -15.23 -15.99
CA LEU A 64 -16.08 -15.93 -15.06
C LEU A 64 -16.04 -15.24 -13.68
N LEU A 65 -15.98 -13.91 -13.65
CA LEU A 65 -16.00 -13.15 -12.39
C LEU A 65 -17.33 -13.32 -11.65
N HIS A 66 -18.46 -13.34 -12.36
CA HIS A 66 -19.76 -13.62 -11.77
C HIS A 66 -19.82 -15.03 -11.21
N GLU A 67 -19.36 -16.04 -11.94
CA GLU A 67 -19.34 -17.45 -11.51
C GLU A 67 -18.46 -17.65 -10.25
N LEU A 68 -17.26 -17.07 -10.23
CA LEU A 68 -16.35 -17.14 -9.08
C LEU A 68 -16.91 -16.43 -7.84
N GLN A 69 -17.82 -15.48 -8.00
CA GLN A 69 -18.43 -14.75 -6.90
C GLN A 69 -19.76 -15.36 -6.45
N SER A 70 -20.52 -15.97 -7.36
CA SER A 70 -21.78 -16.66 -7.09
C SER A 70 -21.59 -18.07 -6.51
N THR A 71 -20.47 -18.73 -6.83
CA THR A 71 -20.11 -20.03 -6.26
C THR A 71 -20.12 -19.98 -4.73
N LEU A 72 -20.92 -20.89 -4.16
CA LEU A 72 -21.09 -21.03 -2.72
C LEU A 72 -19.83 -21.64 -2.11
N LEU A 73 -19.16 -20.88 -1.26
CA LEU A 73 -18.06 -21.40 -0.47
C LEU A 73 -18.56 -22.52 0.46
N PRO A 74 -17.83 -23.65 0.56
CA PRO A 74 -18.10 -24.68 1.56
C PRO A 74 -18.29 -24.09 2.96
N CYS A 75 -19.27 -24.64 3.71
CA CYS A 75 -19.64 -24.13 5.04
C CYS A 75 -18.44 -24.01 5.99
N LYS A 76 -17.50 -24.96 5.92
CA LYS A 76 -16.23 -24.95 6.68
C LYS A 76 -15.44 -23.64 6.54
N PHE A 77 -15.39 -23.06 5.34
CA PHE A 77 -14.68 -21.80 5.12
C PHE A 77 -15.43 -20.61 5.67
N LYS A 78 -16.77 -20.62 5.63
CA LYS A 78 -17.60 -19.57 6.23
C LYS A 78 -17.44 -19.56 7.76
N ILE A 79 -17.47 -20.73 8.40
CA ILE A 79 -17.27 -20.89 9.85
C ILE A 79 -15.88 -20.38 10.24
N ARG A 80 -14.83 -20.86 9.57
CA ARG A 80 -13.45 -20.42 9.80
C ARG A 80 -13.31 -18.90 9.66
N SER A 81 -13.87 -18.33 8.59
CA SER A 81 -13.76 -16.89 8.32
C SER A 81 -14.47 -16.04 9.38
N ARG A 82 -15.63 -16.50 9.90
CA ARG A 82 -16.33 -15.84 11.02
C ARG A 82 -15.48 -15.90 12.30
N HIS A 83 -14.90 -17.05 12.59
CA HIS A 83 -14.02 -17.23 13.75
C HIS A 83 -12.80 -16.29 13.69
N GLU A 84 -12.10 -16.26 12.56
CA GLU A 84 -10.95 -15.36 12.35
C GLU A 84 -11.36 -13.88 12.46
N ARG A 85 -12.52 -13.49 11.90
CA ARG A 85 -13.07 -12.13 12.04
C ARG A 85 -13.32 -11.78 13.51
N ASN A 86 -13.89 -12.69 14.29
CA ASN A 86 -14.17 -12.46 15.70
C ASN A 86 -12.87 -12.31 16.52
N ILE A 87 -11.85 -13.11 16.22
CA ILE A 87 -10.51 -12.94 16.82
C ILE A 87 -9.96 -11.55 16.51
N VAL A 88 -9.95 -11.13 15.25
CA VAL A 88 -9.44 -9.80 14.86
C VAL A 88 -10.23 -8.68 15.55
N LYS A 89 -11.56 -8.82 15.66
CA LYS A 89 -12.41 -7.85 16.36
C LYS A 89 -12.06 -7.77 17.84
N SER A 90 -11.89 -8.92 18.50
CA SER A 90 -11.51 -9.00 19.92
C SER A 90 -10.13 -8.39 20.17
N ILE A 91 -9.13 -8.70 19.33
CA ILE A 91 -7.79 -8.10 19.44
C ILE A 91 -7.85 -6.58 19.31
N ARG A 92 -8.60 -6.06 18.32
CA ARG A 92 -8.77 -4.61 18.15
C ARG A 92 -9.39 -3.95 19.37
N GLN A 93 -10.39 -4.59 19.98
CA GLN A 93 -11.04 -4.07 21.18
C GLN A 93 -10.10 -4.07 22.39
N ILE A 94 -9.26 -5.10 22.55
CA ILE A 94 -8.23 -5.13 23.59
C ILE A 94 -7.23 -4.00 23.35
N LEU A 95 -6.71 -3.86 22.14
CA LEU A 95 -5.73 -2.81 21.79
C LEU A 95 -6.29 -1.40 21.91
N SER A 96 -7.60 -1.18 21.71
CA SER A 96 -8.21 0.13 21.94
C SER A 96 -8.28 0.52 23.41
N THR A 97 -8.22 -0.46 24.33
CA THR A 97 -8.19 -0.22 25.78
C THR A 97 -6.78 -0.25 26.38
N ARG A 98 -5.82 -0.85 25.66
CA ARG A 98 -4.44 -1.08 26.09
C ARG A 98 -3.49 -0.22 25.27
N SER A 99 -3.47 1.09 25.54
CA SER A 99 -2.56 2.04 24.86
C SER A 99 -1.08 1.82 25.24
N ASP A 100 -0.82 1.09 26.33
CA ASP A 100 0.50 0.66 26.77
C ASP A 100 1.11 -0.45 25.90
N VAL A 101 0.34 -1.01 24.96
CA VAL A 101 0.76 -2.11 24.10
C VAL A 101 0.89 -1.67 22.66
N ILE A 102 2.01 -2.02 22.04
CA ILE A 102 2.19 -1.89 20.61
C ILE A 102 2.20 -3.27 19.93
N MET A 103 1.42 -3.39 18.86
CA MET A 103 1.43 -4.57 17.99
C MET A 103 1.88 -4.16 16.59
N ARG A 104 2.99 -4.72 16.09
CA ARG A 104 3.55 -4.39 14.77
C ARG A 104 3.94 -5.65 14.00
N ARG A 105 3.90 -5.55 12.67
CA ARG A 105 4.46 -6.59 11.80
C ARG A 105 5.98 -6.45 11.76
N THR A 106 6.67 -7.59 11.78
CA THR A 106 8.13 -7.64 11.64
C THR A 106 8.51 -7.80 10.17
N GLU A 107 9.72 -7.36 9.81
CA GLU A 107 10.16 -7.28 8.41
C GLU A 107 10.30 -8.67 7.76
N LYS A 108 11.08 -9.57 8.38
CA LYS A 108 11.54 -10.82 7.77
C LYS A 108 10.72 -12.04 8.16
N SER A 109 10.10 -11.98 9.32
CA SER A 109 9.32 -13.07 9.88
C SER A 109 7.85 -12.75 9.72
N LYS A 110 7.01 -13.71 9.33
CA LYS A 110 5.53 -13.58 9.37
C LYS A 110 5.02 -13.56 10.82
N VAL A 111 5.75 -12.89 11.69
CA VAL A 111 5.62 -12.82 13.14
C VAL A 111 5.19 -11.40 13.49
N LEU A 112 4.31 -11.33 14.48
CA LEU A 112 3.87 -10.08 15.09
C LEU A 112 4.77 -9.80 16.29
N PHE A 113 5.25 -8.57 16.38
CA PHE A 113 5.84 -8.04 17.59
C PHE A 113 4.70 -7.55 18.48
N LEU A 114 4.74 -7.95 19.74
CA LEU A 114 3.90 -7.45 20.82
C LEU A 114 4.84 -6.94 21.90
N GLY A 115 4.73 -5.67 22.26
CA GLY A 115 5.63 -5.06 23.24
C GLY A 115 5.01 -3.87 23.95
N ASN A 116 5.77 -3.28 24.87
CA ASN A 116 5.38 -2.07 25.56
C ASN A 116 5.54 -0.84 24.65
N ALA A 117 4.54 0.04 24.64
CA ALA A 117 4.54 1.24 23.80
C ALA A 117 5.58 2.28 24.24
N LEU A 118 5.78 2.46 25.55
CA LEU A 118 6.77 3.39 26.10
C LEU A 118 8.20 2.94 25.76
N GLU A 119 8.53 1.66 25.95
CA GLU A 119 9.84 1.13 25.55
C GLU A 119 10.11 1.28 24.05
N PHE A 120 9.07 1.07 23.24
CA PHE A 120 9.16 1.25 21.79
C PHE A 120 9.46 2.70 21.42
N SER A 121 8.74 3.65 22.03
CA SER A 121 8.97 5.09 21.83
C SER A 121 10.36 5.52 22.29
N ASN A 122 10.82 5.05 23.46
CA ASN A 122 12.16 5.36 23.96
C ASN A 122 13.25 4.88 23.00
N LYS A 123 13.14 3.67 22.46
CA LYS A 123 14.09 3.15 21.46
C LYS A 123 14.09 3.95 20.16
N ALA A 124 12.93 4.47 19.76
CA ALA A 124 12.82 5.34 18.59
C ALA A 124 13.51 6.69 18.84
N LEU A 125 13.31 7.28 20.01
CA LEU A 125 13.96 8.52 20.43
C LEU A 125 15.48 8.35 20.58
N GLU A 126 15.94 7.28 21.23
CA GLU A 126 17.36 6.92 21.33
C GLU A 126 18.00 6.82 19.94
N TYR A 127 17.30 6.20 18.98
CA TYR A 127 17.77 6.13 17.59
C TYR A 127 17.89 7.52 16.95
N MET A 128 16.89 8.38 17.13
CA MET A 128 16.89 9.74 16.59
C MET A 128 18.04 10.56 17.18
N ILE A 129 18.19 10.57 18.50
CA ILE A 129 19.27 11.28 19.21
C ILE A 129 20.64 10.76 18.77
N LYS A 130 20.81 9.44 18.67
CA LYS A 130 22.09 8.84 18.28
C LYS A 130 22.51 9.18 16.85
N THR A 131 21.56 9.33 15.94
CA THR A 131 21.86 9.52 14.51
C THR A 131 21.82 10.97 14.06
N GLU A 132 21.09 11.83 14.78
CA GLU A 132 20.86 13.24 14.42
C GLU A 132 20.34 13.43 12.98
N ALA A 133 19.82 12.36 12.37
CA ALA A 133 19.43 12.31 10.95
C ALA A 133 17.99 12.76 10.71
N TYR A 134 17.19 12.85 11.78
CA TYR A 134 15.76 13.13 11.72
C TYR A 134 15.37 14.12 12.81
N GLN A 135 14.47 15.03 12.45
CA GLN A 135 13.90 16.01 13.37
C GLN A 135 12.37 15.84 13.37
N GLU A 136 11.77 15.93 14.56
CA GLU A 136 10.33 16.01 14.68
C GLU A 136 9.84 17.38 14.19
N LEU A 137 8.81 17.37 13.34
CA LEU A 137 8.22 18.61 12.86
C LEU A 137 7.36 19.22 13.96
N ILE A 138 7.68 20.46 14.33
CA ILE A 138 6.87 21.27 15.24
C ILE A 138 5.69 21.83 14.42
N HIS A 139 4.50 21.89 15.03
CA HIS A 139 3.21 22.02 14.35
C HIS A 139 3.07 23.15 13.32
N ASP A 140 3.85 24.23 13.40
CA ASP A 140 3.73 25.40 12.53
C ASP A 140 4.66 25.38 11.30
N ASP A 141 5.65 24.47 11.25
CA ASP A 141 6.67 24.40 10.19
C ASP A 141 6.51 23.15 9.33
N CYS A 142 5.37 23.01 8.64
CA CYS A 142 5.17 21.89 7.70
C CYS A 142 5.80 22.20 6.33
N PRO A 143 6.91 21.56 5.93
CA PRO A 143 7.61 21.89 4.69
C PRO A 143 6.92 21.32 3.44
N LEU A 144 5.75 20.67 3.59
CA LEU A 144 5.04 20.02 2.50
C LEU A 144 4.69 20.99 1.38
N HIS A 145 4.22 22.19 1.73
CA HIS A 145 3.85 23.21 0.76
C HIS A 145 5.06 23.71 -0.03
N ASP A 146 6.17 23.95 0.65
CA ASP A 146 7.41 24.42 0.02
C ASP A 146 8.00 23.38 -0.92
N ILE A 147 8.02 22.11 -0.50
CA ILE A 147 8.48 21.00 -1.35
C ILE A 147 7.56 20.85 -2.57
N LEU A 148 6.25 20.95 -2.39
CA LEU A 148 5.29 20.91 -3.49
C LEU A 148 5.52 22.05 -4.48
N ASN A 149 5.72 23.28 -3.99
CA ASN A 149 5.98 24.44 -4.82
C ASN A 149 7.31 24.32 -5.56
N ALA A 150 8.36 23.81 -4.91
CA ALA A 150 9.65 23.56 -5.53
C ALA A 150 9.53 22.53 -6.68
N VAL A 151 8.86 21.41 -6.44
CA VAL A 151 8.62 20.37 -7.46
C VAL A 151 7.79 20.92 -8.62
N THR A 152 6.71 21.64 -8.32
CA THR A 152 5.81 22.19 -9.36
C THR A 152 6.54 23.23 -10.20
N SER A 153 7.30 24.12 -9.56
CA SER A 153 8.11 25.14 -10.23
C SER A 153 9.15 24.51 -11.15
N LEU A 154 9.83 23.45 -10.70
CA LEU A 154 10.78 22.70 -11.50
C LEU A 154 10.10 22.07 -12.74
N LEU A 155 8.96 21.42 -12.58
CA LEU A 155 8.24 20.80 -13.70
C LEU A 155 7.77 21.85 -14.73
N ILE A 156 7.27 22.99 -14.27
CA ILE A 156 6.89 24.12 -15.14
C ILE A 156 8.11 24.65 -15.89
N TYR A 157 9.23 24.82 -15.20
CA TYR A 157 10.49 25.26 -15.80
C TYR A 157 10.93 24.31 -16.93
N LEU A 158 10.99 22.99 -16.64
CA LEU A 158 11.38 21.97 -17.62
C LEU A 158 10.43 21.94 -18.84
N LEU A 159 9.13 22.15 -18.63
CA LEU A 159 8.15 22.23 -19.71
C LEU A 159 8.37 23.48 -20.57
N LYS A 160 8.57 24.65 -19.95
CA LYS A 160 8.82 25.93 -20.65
C LYS A 160 10.08 25.87 -21.51
N HIS A 161 11.12 25.20 -21.01
CA HIS A 161 12.39 25.00 -21.72
C HIS A 161 12.38 23.81 -22.69
N ARG A 162 11.21 23.16 -22.91
CA ARG A 162 11.04 22.01 -23.82
C ARG A 162 11.95 20.82 -23.50
N THR A 163 12.44 20.70 -22.27
CA THR A 163 13.19 19.54 -21.79
C THR A 163 12.25 18.35 -21.58
N ILE A 164 10.99 18.62 -21.25
CA ILE A 164 9.92 17.62 -21.13
C ILE A 164 8.70 18.06 -21.96
N ASN A 165 7.90 17.09 -22.40
CA ASN A 165 6.65 17.32 -23.09
C ASN A 165 5.43 17.32 -22.13
N GLN A 166 4.26 17.69 -22.66
CA GLN A 166 3.01 17.78 -21.90
C GLN A 166 2.63 16.46 -21.20
N CYS A 167 2.87 15.31 -21.86
CA CYS A 167 2.55 14.00 -21.34
C CYS A 167 3.47 13.62 -20.17
N GLN A 168 4.77 13.87 -20.31
CA GLN A 168 5.78 13.69 -19.26
C GLN A 168 5.48 14.58 -18.05
N HIS A 169 5.18 15.86 -18.29
CA HIS A 169 4.77 16.80 -17.25
C HIS A 169 3.54 16.27 -16.48
N LYS A 170 2.48 15.85 -17.19
CA LYS A 170 1.28 15.28 -16.56
C LYS A 170 1.58 14.01 -15.76
N ARG A 171 2.47 13.15 -16.24
CA ARG A 171 2.86 11.90 -15.57
C ARG A 171 3.66 12.15 -14.29
N MET A 172 4.52 13.16 -14.28
CA MET A 172 5.36 13.52 -13.13
C MET A 172 4.68 14.44 -12.12
N ASN A 173 3.57 15.08 -12.49
CA ASN A 173 2.90 16.05 -11.63
C ASN A 173 2.39 15.40 -10.33
N PRO A 174 2.59 16.02 -9.15
CA PRO A 174 2.13 15.46 -7.88
C PRO A 174 0.60 15.31 -7.82
N LYS A 175 0.13 14.21 -7.22
CA LYS A 175 -1.30 13.95 -6.99
C LYS A 175 -1.74 14.67 -5.72
N ARG A 176 -2.35 15.86 -5.89
CA ARG A 176 -2.73 16.73 -4.76
C ARG A 176 -3.70 16.06 -3.77
N ASP A 177 -4.61 15.23 -4.26
CA ASP A 177 -5.63 14.57 -3.41
C ASP A 177 -5.06 13.52 -2.45
N THR A 178 -3.83 13.05 -2.69
CA THR A 178 -3.18 12.00 -1.90
C THR A 178 -1.83 12.46 -1.38
N LEU A 179 -1.57 13.76 -1.32
CA LEU A 179 -0.24 14.29 -1.01
C LEU A 179 0.03 14.20 0.50
N GLU A 180 1.16 13.63 0.88
CA GLU A 180 1.58 13.50 2.27
C GLU A 180 3.09 13.73 2.40
N LEU A 181 3.54 14.18 3.57
CA LEU A 181 4.96 14.26 3.85
C LEU A 181 5.56 12.85 4.00
N ALA A 182 6.86 12.71 3.81
CA ALA A 182 7.54 11.46 4.14
C ALA A 182 7.45 11.19 5.65
N HIS A 183 6.97 10.02 6.04
CA HIS A 183 6.80 9.65 7.45
C HIS A 183 7.89 8.68 7.89
N LEU A 184 8.57 9.02 8.98
CA LEU A 184 9.45 8.08 9.68
C LEU A 184 8.63 7.16 10.58
N TYR A 185 8.82 5.86 10.45
CA TYR A 185 8.30 4.89 11.39
C TYR A 185 9.33 3.78 11.63
N PHE A 186 9.11 3.00 12.68
CA PHE A 186 10.06 1.98 13.11
C PHE A 186 9.46 0.58 12.98
N ILE A 187 10.27 -0.36 12.48
CA ILE A 187 9.93 -1.79 12.42
C ILE A 187 10.78 -2.56 13.43
N PRO A 188 10.18 -3.37 14.31
CA PRO A 188 10.93 -4.18 15.28
C PRO A 188 11.68 -5.34 14.61
N LYS A 189 12.92 -5.58 15.07
CA LYS A 189 13.75 -6.71 14.70
C LYS A 189 13.88 -7.69 15.88
N PRO A 190 12.92 -8.62 16.06
CA PRO A 190 12.89 -9.52 17.22
C PRO A 190 14.06 -10.50 17.28
N HIS A 191 14.76 -10.73 16.17
CA HIS A 191 15.91 -11.62 16.07
C HIS A 191 17.23 -10.95 16.50
N LYS A 192 17.21 -9.66 16.86
CA LYS A 192 18.38 -8.93 17.37
C LYS A 192 18.27 -8.81 18.89
N PRO A 193 19.41 -8.81 19.61
CA PRO A 193 19.43 -8.49 21.04
C PRO A 193 18.67 -7.20 21.31
N ASP A 194 17.97 -7.15 22.45
CA ASP A 194 17.16 -6.02 22.90
C ASP A 194 16.03 -5.60 21.96
N CYS A 195 15.67 -6.41 20.96
CA CYS A 195 14.64 -6.10 19.96
C CYS A 195 14.85 -4.72 19.32
N SER A 196 16.04 -4.52 18.73
CA SER A 196 16.38 -3.27 18.02
C SER A 196 15.32 -2.85 16.99
N LEU A 197 15.20 -1.55 16.76
CA LEU A 197 14.29 -0.99 15.76
C LEU A 197 15.02 -0.73 14.43
N ARG A 198 14.30 -0.81 13.31
CA ARG A 198 14.74 -0.31 12.00
C ARG A 198 13.94 0.94 11.65
N PRO A 199 14.58 2.10 11.41
CA PRO A 199 13.88 3.24 10.83
C PRO A 199 13.48 2.93 9.39
N ILE A 200 12.28 3.35 9.01
CA ILE A 200 11.79 3.33 7.64
C ILE A 200 11.18 4.69 7.35
N VAL A 201 11.62 5.31 6.26
CA VAL A 201 11.03 6.54 5.73
C VAL A 201 10.08 6.14 4.61
N ALA A 202 8.78 6.29 4.83
CA ALA A 202 7.77 6.09 3.79
C ALA A 202 7.48 7.41 3.08
N ALA A 203 7.79 7.47 1.79
CA ALA A 203 7.55 8.63 0.92
C ALA A 203 6.65 8.25 -0.27
N ASN A 204 5.65 7.39 -0.05
CA ASN A 204 4.78 6.84 -1.11
C ASN A 204 3.86 7.88 -1.75
N HIS A 205 3.70 9.02 -1.06
CA HIS A 205 2.74 10.07 -1.36
C HIS A 205 3.39 11.47 -1.32
N ALA A 206 4.73 11.50 -1.30
CA ALA A 206 5.50 12.72 -1.30
C ALA A 206 5.37 13.46 -2.65
N PRO A 207 5.58 14.79 -2.69
CA PRO A 207 5.59 15.53 -3.94
C PRO A 207 6.55 14.97 -5.00
N THR A 208 7.63 14.31 -4.58
CA THR A 208 8.65 13.72 -5.48
C THR A 208 8.33 12.32 -5.97
N THR A 209 7.27 11.65 -5.48
CA THR A 209 7.01 10.23 -5.79
C THR A 209 6.77 10.02 -7.29
N MET A 210 5.93 10.85 -7.92
CA MET A 210 5.57 10.68 -9.33
C MET A 210 6.78 10.90 -10.26
N MET A 211 7.65 11.87 -9.93
CA MET A 211 8.92 12.06 -10.61
C MET A 211 9.85 10.86 -10.44
N SER A 212 9.99 10.34 -9.22
CA SER A 212 10.84 9.19 -8.92
C SER A 212 10.37 7.95 -9.68
N GLN A 213 9.05 7.72 -9.74
CA GLN A 213 8.47 6.63 -10.51
C GLN A 213 8.73 6.80 -12.01
N TYR A 214 8.56 8.00 -12.55
CA TYR A 214 8.87 8.27 -13.95
C TYR A 214 10.34 7.99 -14.29
N LEU A 215 11.27 8.47 -13.46
CA LEU A 215 12.71 8.23 -13.64
C LEU A 215 13.04 6.74 -13.52
N ASN A 216 12.45 6.04 -12.55
CA ASN A 216 12.61 4.60 -12.42
C ASN A 216 12.13 3.87 -13.67
N ASP A 217 10.94 4.20 -14.20
CA ASP A 217 10.40 3.57 -15.40
C ASP A 217 11.26 3.86 -16.65
N LEU A 218 11.87 5.06 -16.70
CA LEU A 218 12.76 5.46 -17.79
C LEU A 218 14.12 4.74 -17.72
N LEU A 219 14.66 4.54 -16.52
CA LEU A 219 15.99 3.96 -16.29
C LEU A 219 15.98 2.45 -16.09
N ALA A 220 14.85 1.86 -15.70
CA ALA A 220 14.73 0.42 -15.46
C ALA A 220 15.24 -0.45 -16.63
N PRO A 221 14.98 -0.10 -17.91
CA PRO A 221 15.51 -0.87 -19.05
C PRO A 221 17.04 -0.80 -19.22
N ILE A 222 17.74 0.08 -18.51
CA ILE A 222 19.19 0.28 -18.63
C ILE A 222 19.96 -0.64 -17.66
N TYR A 223 19.33 -1.02 -16.55
CA TYR A 223 19.98 -1.76 -15.46
C TYR A 223 19.36 -3.15 -15.18
N LEU A 224 18.41 -3.60 -16.01
CA LEU A 224 17.84 -4.95 -16.07
C LEU A 224 18.27 -5.64 -17.36
#